data_AF-A0A497K6F4-F1
#
_entry.id   AF-A0A497K6F4-F1
#
_cell.length_a   1.000
_cell.length_b   1.000
_cell.length_c   1.000
_cell.angle_alpha   90.00
_cell.angle_beta   90.00
_cell.angle_gamma   90.00
#
_symmetry.space_group_name_H-M   'P 1'
#
loop_
_entity.id
_entity.type
_entity.pdbx_description
1 polymer ?
#
loop_
_entity_poly.entity_id
_entity_poly.type
_entity_poly.pdbx_seq_one_letter_code
_entity_poly.pdbx_strand_id
1 'polypeptide(L)'
;MEFIKLMTSSLIFILPAYCANAAPVIFGGGKPLDQGKLFLDGKPLFGNHKTVRGTISGLLFGILTAAILYYLLNYDFKVGVALSIGTLVG
;
A
#
# COMPACT_ATOMS: atom_id res chain seq x y z
N MET A 1 15.69 25.91 7.04
CA MET A 1 16.09 25.02 5.92
C MET A 1 16.00 23.54 6.30
N GLU A 2 16.45 23.13 7.48
CA GLU A 2 16.40 21.71 7.92
C GLU A 2 14.99 21.14 8.04
N PHE A 3 14.05 21.91 8.58
CA PHE A 3 12.65 21.48 8.70
C PHE A 3 12.04 21.07 7.35
N ILE A 4 12.24 21.87 6.31
CA ILE A 4 11.75 21.58 4.95
C ILE A 4 12.39 20.30 4.42
N LYS A 5 13.69 20.11 4.62
CA LYS A 5 14.38 18.87 4.21
C LYS A 5 13.79 17.66 4.91
N LEU A 6 13.57 17.72 6.23
CA LEU A 6 12.99 16.63 7.01
C LEU A 6 11.59 16.28 6.51
N MET A 7 10.75 17.28 6.27
CA MET A 7 9.40 17.07 5.73
C MET A 7 9.45 16.39 4.36
N THR A 8 10.24 16.92 3.43
CA THR A 8 10.38 16.36 2.07
C THR A 8 10.90 14.93 2.11
N SER A 9 11.93 14.64 2.90
CA SER A 9 12.46 13.29 3.07
C SER A 9 11.44 12.33 3.67
N SER A 10 10.65 12.78 4.65
CA SER A 10 9.59 11.96 5.27
C SER A 10 8.47 11.64 4.27
N LEU A 11 8.09 12.63 3.45
CA LEU A 11 7.07 12.44 2.41
C LEU A 11 7.56 11.47 1.31
N ILE A 12 8.80 11.63 0.84
CA ILE A 12 9.41 10.68 -0.10
C ILE A 12 9.48 9.28 0.51
N PHE A 13 9.83 9.19 1.80
CA PHE A 13 9.96 7.92 2.51
C PHE A 13 8.66 7.11 2.53
N ILE A 14 7.54 7.76 2.87
CA ILE A 14 6.23 7.10 3.02
C ILE A 14 5.46 6.94 1.70
N LEU A 15 5.90 7.61 0.63
CA LEU A 15 5.17 7.68 -0.64
C LEU A 15 4.77 6.30 -1.22
N PRO A 16 5.62 5.25 -1.20
CA PRO A 16 5.21 3.91 -1.65
C PRO A 16 3.98 3.36 -0.90
N ALA A 17 3.91 3.57 0.43
CA ALA A 17 2.75 3.16 1.22
C ALA A 17 1.49 3.92 0.80
N TYR A 18 1.58 5.24 0.60
CA TYR A 18 0.42 6.04 0.17
C TYR A 18 -0.10 5.60 -1.19
N CYS A 19 0.78 5.32 -2.15
CA CYS A 19 0.38 4.77 -3.45
C CYS A 19 -0.26 3.39 -3.32
N ALA A 20 0.32 2.50 -2.50
CA ALA A 20 -0.23 1.16 -2.27
C ALA A 20 -1.61 1.19 -1.62
N ASN A 21 -1.86 2.12 -0.69
CA ASN A 21 -3.14 2.26 -0.02
C ASN A 21 -4.21 2.95 -0.89
N ALA A 22 -3.81 3.89 -1.75
CA ALA A 22 -4.76 4.63 -2.60
C ALA A 22 -5.18 3.87 -3.87
N ALA A 23 -4.29 3.08 -4.47
CA ALA A 23 -4.59 2.35 -5.70
C ALA A 23 -5.82 1.41 -5.64
N PRO A 24 -6.10 0.69 -4.52
CA PRO A 24 -7.33 -0.09 -4.37
C PRO A 24 -8.63 0.71 -4.55
N VAL A 25 -8.63 2.02 -4.26
CA VAL A 25 -9.84 2.88 -4.41
C VAL A 25 -10.24 3.01 -5.87
N ILE A 26 -9.27 3.08 -6.78
CA ILE A 26 -9.51 3.27 -8.22
C ILE A 26 -9.60 1.91 -8.93
N PHE A 27 -8.71 0.97 -8.58
CA PHE A 27 -8.51 -0.27 -9.34
C PHE A 27 -9.07 -1.53 -8.65
N GLY A 28 -9.51 -1.41 -7.40
CA GLY A 28 -10.03 -2.52 -6.59
C GLY A 28 -11.45 -2.93 -6.94
N GLY A 29 -12.17 -3.45 -5.94
CA GLY A 29 -13.50 -4.02 -6.09
C GLY A 29 -13.48 -5.49 -6.51
N GLY A 30 -14.67 -6.05 -6.77
CA GLY A 30 -14.84 -7.45 -7.12
C GLY A 30 -14.80 -8.38 -5.90
N LYS A 31 -14.12 -9.52 -6.03
CA LYS A 31 -14.15 -10.57 -5.01
C LYS A 31 -13.52 -10.10 -3.69
N PRO A 32 -14.24 -10.22 -2.55
CA PRO A 32 -13.67 -9.99 -1.23
C PRO A 32 -12.44 -10.87 -1.00
N LEU A 33 -11.44 -10.32 -0.30
CA LEU A 33 -10.19 -11.01 0.01
C LEU A 33 -10.42 -12.20 0.96
N ASP A 34 -11.38 -12.08 1.87
CA ASP A 34 -11.77 -13.15 2.80
C ASP A 34 -12.68 -14.22 2.19
N GLN A 35 -13.15 -14.03 0.94
CA GLN A 35 -14.09 -14.93 0.27
C GLN A 35 -15.38 -15.18 1.07
N GLY A 36 -15.81 -14.22 1.90
CA GLY A 36 -17.00 -14.35 2.74
C GLY A 36 -16.77 -15.15 4.03
N LYS A 37 -15.52 -15.44 4.40
CA LYS A 37 -15.20 -16.06 5.69
C LYS A 37 -15.58 -15.13 6.83
N LEU A 38 -16.15 -15.73 7.87
CA LEU A 38 -16.50 -15.05 9.11
C LEU A 38 -15.41 -15.28 10.16
N PHE A 39 -15.24 -14.28 11.03
CA PHE A 39 -14.44 -14.37 12.24
C PHE A 39 -15.24 -15.05 13.37
N LEU A 40 -14.60 -15.35 14.50
CA LEU A 40 -15.19 -16.08 15.63
C LEU A 40 -16.43 -15.37 16.23
N ASP A 41 -16.55 -14.06 16.03
CA ASP A 41 -17.68 -13.24 16.45
C ASP A 41 -18.83 -13.18 15.43
N GLY A 42 -18.74 -13.97 14.34
CA GLY A 42 -19.75 -14.04 13.28
C GLY A 42 -19.71 -12.89 12.27
N LYS A 43 -18.74 -11.97 12.36
CA LYS A 43 -18.58 -10.85 11.43
C LYS A 43 -17.61 -11.19 10.29
N PRO A 44 -17.66 -10.50 9.13
CA PRO A 44 -16.67 -10.70 8.06
C PRO A 44 -15.23 -10.53 8.55
N LEU A 45 -14.32 -11.42 8.13
CA LEU A 45 -12.92 -11.40 8.55
C LEU A 45 -12.19 -10.11 8.13
N PHE A 46 -12.38 -9.69 6.88
CA PHE A 46 -11.80 -8.45 6.34
C PHE A 46 -12.88 -7.48 5.83
N GLY A 47 -14.05 -8.01 5.49
CA GLY A 47 -15.16 -7.23 4.95
C GLY A 47 -15.02 -6.95 3.46
N ASN A 48 -16.12 -6.51 2.85
CA ASN A 48 -16.26 -6.41 1.39
C ASN A 48 -15.36 -5.34 0.73
N HIS A 49 -14.76 -4.45 1.51
CA HIS A 49 -13.91 -3.36 1.02
C HIS A 49 -12.45 -3.80 0.78
N LYS A 50 -11.98 -4.87 1.45
CA LYS A 50 -10.69 -5.50 1.14
C LYS A 50 -10.91 -6.56 0.05
N THR A 51 -10.46 -6.27 -1.17
CA THR A 51 -10.71 -7.12 -2.35
C THR A 51 -9.42 -7.65 -2.95
N VAL A 52 -9.48 -8.81 -3.60
CA VAL A 52 -8.28 -9.43 -4.24
C VAL A 52 -7.65 -8.48 -5.27
N ARG A 53 -8.49 -7.88 -6.12
CA ARG A 53 -8.02 -6.91 -7.12
C ARG A 53 -7.42 -5.68 -6.46
N GLY A 54 -8.02 -5.19 -5.38
CA GLY A 54 -7.50 -4.06 -4.61
C GLY A 54 -6.13 -4.37 -4.01
N THR A 55 -5.96 -5.53 -3.38
CA THR A 55 -4.67 -5.92 -2.80
C THR A 55 -3.58 -6.04 -3.86
N ILE A 56 -3.88 -6.65 -5.01
CA ILE A 56 -2.92 -6.77 -6.11
C ILE A 56 -2.56 -5.39 -6.69
N SER A 57 -3.55 -4.53 -6.95
CA SER A 57 -3.28 -3.20 -7.48
C SER A 57 -2.49 -2.35 -6.48
N GLY A 58 -2.83 -2.40 -5.19
CA GLY A 58 -2.06 -1.76 -4.14
C GLY A 58 -0.60 -2.18 -4.15
N LEU A 59 -0.33 -3.49 -4.18
CA LEU A 59 1.04 -3.99 -4.18
C LEU A 59 1.80 -3.55 -5.44
N LEU A 60 1.16 -3.63 -6.61
CA LEU A 60 1.76 -3.24 -7.88
C LEU A 60 2.13 -1.75 -7.90
N PHE A 61 1.22 -0.86 -7.50
CA PHE A 61 1.48 0.57 -7.50
C PHE A 61 2.48 0.99 -6.41
N GLY A 62 2.47 0.34 -5.24
CA GLY A 62 3.48 0.56 -4.20
C GLY A 62 4.89 0.19 -4.65
N ILE A 63 5.04 -0.99 -5.26
CA ILE A 63 6.32 -1.47 -5.82
C ILE A 63 6.78 -0.57 -6.98
N LEU A 64 5.87 -0.17 -7.86
CA LEU A 64 6.17 0.73 -8.97
C LEU A 64 6.69 2.08 -8.46
N THR A 65 6.02 2.66 -7.46
CA THR A 65 6.48 3.90 -6.81
C THR A 65 7.86 3.71 -6.17
N ALA A 66 8.09 2.61 -5.44
CA ALA A 66 9.39 2.31 -4.85
C ALA A 66 10.50 2.17 -5.91
N ALA A 67 10.21 1.54 -7.05
CA ALA A 67 11.15 1.41 -8.16
C ALA A 67 11.49 2.78 -8.76
N ILE A 68 10.48 3.62 -9.02
CA ILE A 68 10.69 4.98 -9.52
C ILE A 68 11.57 5.80 -8.57
N LEU A 69 11.28 5.75 -7.27
CA LEU A 69 12.08 6.46 -6.25
C LEU A 69 13.51 5.90 -6.15
N TYR A 70 13.70 4.59 -6.28
CA TYR A 70 15.02 3.96 -6.31
C TYR A 70 15.87 4.53 -7.44
N TYR A 71 15.33 4.55 -8.66
CA TYR A 71 16.05 5.05 -9.84
C TYR A 71 16.30 6.56 -9.83
N LEU A 72 15.34 7.36 -9.34
CA LEU A 72 15.43 8.82 -9.41
C LEU A 72 16.13 9.46 -8.20
N LEU A 73 15.98 8.88 -7.01
CA LEU A 73 16.37 9.50 -5.75
C LEU A 73 17.26 8.60 -4.87
N ASN A 74 17.75 7.46 -5.39
CA ASN A 74 18.52 6.47 -4.62
C ASN A 74 17.79 5.99 -3.35
N TYR A 75 16.46 5.90 -3.43
CA TYR A 75 15.62 5.42 -2.34
C TYR A 75 15.85 3.92 -2.07
N ASP A 76 15.75 3.47 -0.82
CA ASP A 76 15.86 2.04 -0.50
C ASP A 76 14.62 1.27 -0.99
N PHE A 77 14.78 0.52 -2.08
CA PHE A 77 13.71 -0.27 -2.67
C PHE A 77 13.09 -1.27 -1.70
N LYS A 78 13.88 -1.90 -0.82
CA LYS A 78 13.38 -2.90 0.14
C LYS A 78 12.45 -2.23 1.16
N VAL A 79 12.79 -1.02 1.60
CA VAL A 79 11.93 -0.23 2.47
C VAL A 79 10.61 0.08 1.78
N GLY A 80 10.62 0.50 0.51
CA GLY A 80 9.39 0.77 -0.24
C GLY A 80 8.48 -0.45 -0.40
N VAL A 81 9.07 -1.62 -0.68
CA VAL A 81 8.34 -2.90 -0.74
C VAL A 81 7.75 -3.24 0.64
N ALA A 82 8.54 -3.14 1.71
CA ALA A 82 8.09 -3.43 3.07
C ALA A 82 6.94 -2.50 3.50
N LEU A 83 7.04 -1.20 3.21
CA LEU A 83 6.00 -0.21 3.48
C LEU A 83 4.72 -0.50 2.69
N SER A 84 4.85 -0.89 1.41
CA SER A 84 3.72 -1.23 0.54
C SER A 84 2.98 -2.49 1.03
N ILE A 85 3.71 -3.50 1.51
CA ILE A 85 3.10 -4.70 2.12
C ILE A 85 2.45 -4.33 3.45
N GLY A 86 3.17 -3.58 4.30
CA GLY A 86 2.71 -3.18 5.63
C GLY A 86 1.37 -2.45 5.59
N THR A 87 1.19 -1.50 4.65
CA THR A 87 -0.08 -0.77 4.53
C THR A 87 -1.24 -1.60 4.00
N LEU A 88 -0.99 -2.70 3.29
CA LEU A 88 -2.06 -3.58 2.79
C LEU A 88 -2.50 -4.60 3.84
N VAL A 89 -1.57 -4.96 4.75
CA VAL A 89 -1.82 -5.87 5.86
C VAL A 89 -2.48 -5.13 7.04
N GLY A 90 -2.08 -3.88 7.30
CA GLY A 90 -2.71 -3.00 8.30
C GLY A 90 -4.20 -2.77 8.08
#